data_AF-A0A4P6M0I1-F1
#
_entry.id   AF-A0A4P6M0I1-F1
#
_cell.length_a   1.000
_cell.length_b   1.000
_cell.length_c   1.000
_cell.angle_alpha   90.00
_cell.angle_beta   90.00
_cell.angle_gamma   90.00
#
_symmetry.space_group_name_H-M   'P 1'
#
loop_
_entity.id
_entity.type
_entity.pdbx_description
1 polymer ?
#
loop_
_entity_poly.entity_id
_entity_poly.type
_entity_poly.pdbx_seq_one_letter_code
_entity_poly.pdbx_strand_id
1 'polypeptide(L)'
;MNFLRLLAGPLIGAVIGYCTNYIAVKMLFRPLYPVKIGNWTLPFTPGIIPRGKSRLAKALGSAVGDHLITKTDLEDMLLSEGVKNTIVSRISEGVQKVQKSDDTVECFLQHYVEQGDYEAMREKLEDFITDRITEGLDKLDVGSIIAEEGAKEVKQKFQGSMVSMFLTDDLINSIAEPIGRKVGDYIRENGHDKIHPVVVGEIASVESRKVGELIESIPLGEEKIRALVESIYVKFVGDKAGELAEQFHIAKVVEEKVNGMDVLEVENILMSIMKKELNAVINLGALIGFIIGLLNLLL
;
A
#
# COMPACT_ATOMS: atom_id res chain seq x y z
N MET A 1 47.87 17.12 63.15
CA MET A 1 46.51 16.61 63.45
C MET A 1 45.36 17.54 63.04
N ASN A 2 45.58 18.85 62.83
CA ASN A 2 44.47 19.79 62.54
C ASN A 2 44.00 19.79 61.07
N PHE A 3 44.90 19.58 60.10
CA PHE A 3 44.55 19.55 58.67
C PHE A 3 43.63 18.37 58.29
N LEU A 4 43.85 17.20 58.90
CA LEU A 4 43.00 16.01 58.71
C LEU A 4 41.57 16.23 59.20
N ARG A 5 41.37 16.99 60.29
CA ARG A 5 40.03 17.30 60.80
C ARG A 5 39.32 18.35 59.94
N LEU A 6 40.08 19.29 59.36
CA LEU A 6 39.55 20.31 58.46
C LEU A 6 39.05 19.70 57.13
N LEU A 7 39.80 18.77 56.55
CA LEU A 7 39.43 18.13 55.27
C LEU A 7 38.34 17.06 55.41
N ALA A 8 38.09 16.57 56.63
CA ALA A 8 37.12 15.50 56.87
C ALA A 8 35.68 15.91 56.52
N GLY A 9 35.26 17.15 56.83
CA GLY A 9 33.92 17.65 56.54
C GLY A 9 33.55 17.64 55.05
N PRO A 10 34.32 18.34 54.18
CA PRO A 10 34.16 18.31 52.73
C PRO A 10 34.22 16.90 52.14
N LEU A 11 35.14 16.05 52.59
CA LEU A 11 35.25 14.68 52.09
C LEU A 11 34.04 13.82 52.47
N ILE A 12 33.56 13.90 53.70
CA ILE A 12 32.37 13.20 54.15
C ILE A 12 31.15 13.70 53.37
N GLY A 13 31.01 15.02 53.19
CA GLY A 13 29.96 15.61 52.37
C GLY A 13 29.99 15.10 50.92
N ALA A 14 31.17 15.05 50.31
CA ALA A 14 31.35 14.51 48.96
C ALA A 14 30.97 13.03 48.84
N VAL A 15 31.38 12.21 49.83
CA VAL A 15 31.04 10.78 49.87
C VAL A 15 29.54 10.57 50.05
N ILE A 16 28.90 11.29 50.97
CA ILE A 16 27.45 11.22 51.17
C ILE A 16 26.71 11.65 49.90
N GLY A 17 27.15 12.73 49.26
CA GLY A 17 26.58 13.22 48.00
C GLY A 17 26.71 12.19 46.86
N TYR A 18 27.89 11.59 46.71
CA TYR A 18 28.14 10.52 45.74
C TYR A 18 27.25 9.29 46.01
N CYS A 19 27.27 8.77 47.25
CA CYS A 19 26.53 7.57 47.62
C CYS A 19 25.01 7.75 47.49
N THR A 20 24.48 8.87 47.96
CA THR A 20 23.04 9.15 47.91
C THR A 20 22.56 9.23 46.47
N ASN A 21 23.31 9.94 45.62
CA ASN A 21 22.91 10.10 44.23
C ASN A 21 23.14 8.83 43.40
N TYR A 22 24.17 8.03 43.72
CA TYR A 22 24.35 6.70 43.15
C TYR A 22 23.16 5.79 43.47
N ILE A 23 22.67 5.80 44.71
CA ILE A 23 21.47 5.03 45.11
C ILE A 23 20.24 5.53 44.35
N ALA A 24 20.04 6.84 44.26
CA ALA A 24 18.92 7.43 43.55
C ALA A 24 18.89 7.01 42.06
N VAL A 25 20.03 7.10 41.37
CA VAL A 25 20.17 6.63 40.00
C VAL A 25 19.89 5.13 39.90
N LYS A 26 20.43 4.32 40.82
CA LYS A 26 20.20 2.87 40.83
C LYS A 26 18.72 2.51 41.05
N MET A 27 18.01 3.30 41.85
CA MET A 27 16.58 3.14 42.12
C MET A 27 15.67 3.48 40.92
N LEU A 28 16.17 4.22 39.93
CA LEU A 28 15.42 4.45 38.68
C LEU A 28 15.24 3.14 37.89
N PHE A 29 16.24 2.24 37.95
CA PHE A 29 16.28 1.01 37.15
C PHE A 29 15.94 -0.24 37.96
N ARG A 30 16.32 -0.30 39.24
CA ARG A 30 16.10 -1.46 40.11
C ARG A 30 15.25 -1.08 41.33
N PRO A 31 14.39 -1.96 41.85
CA PRO A 31 14.13 -3.34 41.43
C PRO A 31 13.17 -3.42 40.22
N LEU A 32 13.28 -4.50 39.43
CA LEU A 32 12.49 -4.71 38.21
C LEU A 32 11.02 -5.01 38.49
N TYR A 33 10.77 -5.66 39.62
CA TYR A 33 9.46 -6.09 40.07
C TYR A 33 9.10 -5.39 41.39
N PRO A 34 7.80 -5.16 41.67
CA PRO A 34 7.36 -4.61 42.95
C PRO A 34 7.76 -5.54 44.09
N VAL A 35 8.43 -4.99 45.10
CA VAL A 35 8.83 -5.75 46.29
C VAL A 35 7.70 -5.63 47.31
N LYS A 36 7.15 -6.77 47.73
CA LYS A 36 6.08 -6.86 48.74
C LYS A 36 6.67 -7.26 50.08
N ILE A 37 6.32 -6.53 51.14
CA ILE A 37 6.62 -6.85 52.53
C ILE A 37 5.27 -7.02 53.24
N GLY A 38 4.87 -8.28 53.47
CA GLY A 38 3.53 -8.60 53.96
C GLY A 38 2.43 -8.09 53.01
N ASN A 39 1.50 -7.28 53.53
CA ASN A 39 0.42 -6.68 52.74
C ASN A 39 0.79 -5.32 52.10
N TRP A 40 2.03 -4.85 52.26
CA TRP A 40 2.47 -3.54 51.78
C TRP A 40 3.51 -3.64 50.66
N THR A 41 3.37 -2.83 49.62
CA THR A 41 4.36 -2.69 48.54
C THR A 41 5.34 -1.58 48.89
N LEU A 42 6.64 -1.85 48.82
CA LEU A 42 7.67 -0.86 49.15
C LEU A 42 7.57 0.34 48.18
N PRO A 43 7.59 1.60 48.68
CA PRO A 43 7.59 2.78 47.83
C PRO A 43 8.85 2.77 46.94
N PHE A 44 8.70 3.30 45.73
CA PHE A 44 9.76 3.28 44.70
C PHE A 44 10.16 1.88 44.21
N THR A 45 9.28 0.87 44.38
CA THR A 45 9.40 -0.45 43.73
C THR A 45 8.14 -0.79 42.92
N PRO A 46 8.25 -1.20 41.64
CA PRO A 46 9.48 -1.30 40.86
C PRO A 46 10.08 0.08 40.56
N GLY A 47 11.31 0.10 40.05
CA GLY A 47 11.99 1.33 39.63
C GLY A 47 11.16 2.14 38.64
N ILE A 48 11.45 3.44 38.53
CA ILE A 48 10.67 4.38 37.71
C ILE A 48 10.63 3.96 36.23
N ILE A 49 11.75 3.47 35.69
CA ILE A 49 11.87 3.05 34.29
C ILE A 49 11.06 1.78 33.99
N PRO A 50 11.21 0.67 34.75
CA PRO A 50 10.33 -0.50 34.63
C PRO A 50 8.83 -0.15 34.70
N ARG A 51 8.45 0.73 35.65
CA ARG A 51 7.05 1.15 35.83
C ARG A 51 6.53 1.97 34.66
N GLY A 52 7.41 2.72 33.98
CA GLY A 52 7.07 3.61 32.88
C GLY A 52 7.14 2.97 31.49
N LYS A 53 7.42 1.67 31.39
CA LYS A 53 7.64 0.96 30.11
C LYS A 53 6.54 1.21 29.08
N SER A 54 5.27 1.11 29.44
CA SER A 54 4.17 1.34 28.48
C SER A 54 4.08 2.79 28.00
N ARG A 55 4.42 3.75 28.86
CA ARG A 55 4.49 5.16 28.46
C ARG A 55 5.62 5.39 27.48
N LEU A 56 6.76 4.74 27.70
CA LEU A 56 7.91 4.78 26.78
C LEU A 56 7.57 4.12 25.44
N ALA A 57 6.91 2.96 25.47
CA ALA A 57 6.44 2.26 24.28
C ALA A 57 5.54 3.14 23.42
N LYS A 58 4.56 3.82 24.04
CA LYS A 58 3.69 4.77 23.34
C LYS A 58 4.45 5.97 22.77
N ALA A 59 5.36 6.56 23.55
CA ALA A 59 6.15 7.71 23.09
C ALA A 59 7.09 7.36 21.93
N LEU A 60 7.75 6.20 21.99
CA LEU A 60 8.58 5.67 20.90
C LEU A 60 7.72 5.31 19.68
N GLY A 61 6.57 4.69 19.89
CA GLY A 61 5.61 4.35 18.85
C GLY A 61 5.16 5.58 18.07
N SER A 62 4.67 6.62 18.76
CA SER A 62 4.29 7.89 18.12
C SER A 62 5.47 8.55 17.42
N ALA A 63 6.64 8.64 18.06
CA ALA A 63 7.81 9.27 17.44
C ALA A 63 8.28 8.57 16.15
N VAL A 64 8.18 7.24 16.08
CA VAL A 64 8.55 6.46 14.89
C VAL A 64 7.43 6.46 13.85
N GLY A 65 6.19 6.23 14.27
CA GLY A 65 5.06 6.12 13.36
C GLY A 65 4.65 7.45 12.73
N ASP A 66 4.71 8.55 13.49
CA ASP A 66 4.25 9.86 13.00
C ASP A 66 5.33 10.61 12.19
N HIS A 67 6.60 10.23 12.32
CA HIS A 67 7.72 10.99 11.73
C HIS A 67 8.65 10.19 10.80
N LEU A 68 8.65 8.85 10.82
CA LEU A 68 9.59 8.06 10.01
C LEU A 68 8.94 7.30 8.85
N ILE A 69 7.63 7.05 8.92
CA ILE A 69 6.89 6.34 7.86
C ILE A 69 5.67 7.18 7.50
N THR A 70 5.91 8.28 6.81
CA THR A 70 4.81 9.06 6.21
C THR A 70 4.40 8.45 4.87
N LYS A 71 3.22 8.88 4.37
CA LYS A 71 2.77 8.53 3.01
C LYS A 71 3.86 8.79 1.96
N THR A 72 4.52 9.95 2.04
CA THR A 72 5.55 10.35 1.09
C THR A 72 6.81 9.51 1.23
N ASP A 73 7.23 9.19 2.46
CA ASP A 73 8.43 8.36 2.66
C ASP A 73 8.24 6.94 2.10
N LEU A 74 7.04 6.37 2.26
CA LEU A 74 6.71 5.03 1.76
C LEU A 74 6.63 5.02 0.22
N GLU A 75 6.05 6.06 -0.37
CA GLU A 75 6.01 6.25 -1.82
C GLU A 75 7.44 6.38 -2.38
N ASP A 76 8.27 7.26 -1.82
CA ASP A 76 9.66 7.45 -2.25
C ASP A 76 10.50 6.18 -2.09
N MET A 77 10.28 5.41 -1.03
CA MET A 77 10.96 4.13 -0.80
C MET A 77 10.58 3.10 -1.88
N LEU A 78 9.30 3.00 -2.24
CA LEU A 78 8.82 2.08 -3.28
C LEU A 78 9.20 2.53 -4.69
N LEU A 79 9.25 3.84 -4.94
CA LEU A 79 9.69 4.43 -6.21
C LEU A 79 11.21 4.50 -6.35
N SER A 80 11.96 4.15 -5.31
CA SER A 80 13.41 4.11 -5.36
C SER A 80 13.92 3.27 -6.54
N GLU A 81 14.96 3.76 -7.21
CA GLU A 81 15.52 3.13 -8.42
C GLU A 81 15.83 1.64 -8.22
N GLY A 82 16.32 1.25 -7.03
CA GLY A 82 16.59 -0.15 -6.72
C GLY A 82 15.33 -1.03 -6.68
N VAL A 83 14.29 -0.58 -5.98
CA VAL A 83 13.02 -1.32 -5.85
C VAL A 83 12.29 -1.35 -7.18
N LYS A 84 12.15 -0.19 -7.83
CA LYS A 84 11.52 -0.05 -9.15
C LYS A 84 12.18 -0.96 -10.17
N ASN A 85 13.50 -0.90 -10.34
CA ASN A 85 14.19 -1.74 -11.33
C ASN A 85 14.07 -3.24 -10.99
N THR A 86 14.09 -3.61 -9.70
CA THR A 86 13.91 -5.01 -9.30
C THR A 86 12.50 -5.50 -9.67
N ILE A 87 11.45 -4.76 -9.35
CA ILE A 87 10.06 -5.16 -9.64
C ILE A 87 9.82 -5.17 -11.15
N VAL A 88 10.23 -4.12 -11.85
CA VAL A 88 10.06 -4.01 -13.31
C VAL A 88 10.78 -5.15 -14.02
N SER A 89 12.03 -5.47 -13.64
CA SER A 89 12.77 -6.59 -14.25
C SER A 89 12.12 -7.93 -13.94
N ARG A 90 11.68 -8.17 -12.70
CA ARG A 90 11.00 -9.43 -12.31
C ARG A 90 9.70 -9.65 -13.08
N ILE A 91 8.88 -8.61 -13.25
CA ILE A 91 7.64 -8.70 -14.03
C ILE A 91 7.98 -8.91 -15.51
N SER A 92 8.96 -8.18 -16.05
CA SER A 92 9.38 -8.32 -17.45
C SER A 92 9.91 -9.73 -17.75
N GLU A 93 10.72 -10.30 -16.85
CA GLU A 93 11.19 -11.69 -16.92
C GLU A 93 10.03 -12.69 -16.82
N GLY A 94 9.05 -12.41 -15.94
CA GLY A 94 7.83 -13.20 -15.82
C GLY A 94 7.05 -13.25 -17.13
N VAL A 95 6.86 -12.09 -17.77
CA VAL A 95 6.21 -11.98 -19.08
C VAL A 95 6.99 -12.76 -20.15
N GLN A 96 8.32 -12.66 -20.18
CA GLN A 96 9.15 -13.45 -21.12
C GLN A 96 9.06 -14.96 -20.87
N LYS A 97 8.96 -15.39 -19.62
CA LYS A 97 8.81 -16.81 -19.27
C LYS A 97 7.45 -17.34 -19.72
N VAL A 98 6.39 -16.54 -19.55
CA VAL A 98 5.05 -16.86 -20.02
C VAL A 98 4.97 -16.86 -21.54
N GLN A 99 5.70 -15.94 -22.22
CA GLN A 99 5.79 -15.93 -23.68
C GLN A 99 6.38 -17.23 -24.25
N LYS A 100 7.30 -17.86 -23.52
CA LYS A 100 7.91 -19.15 -23.89
C LYS A 100 7.13 -20.36 -23.37
N SER A 101 6.07 -20.13 -22.59
CA SER A 101 5.21 -21.20 -22.08
C SER A 101 4.19 -21.61 -23.15
N ASP A 102 3.87 -22.90 -23.18
CA ASP A 102 2.77 -23.44 -24.00
C ASP A 102 1.41 -23.31 -23.30
N ASP A 103 1.34 -22.65 -22.14
CA ASP A 103 0.10 -22.45 -21.38
C ASP A 103 -0.92 -21.62 -22.15
N THR A 104 -2.18 -22.04 -22.08
CA THR A 104 -3.32 -21.25 -22.54
C THR A 104 -3.61 -20.10 -21.57
N VAL A 105 -4.31 -19.07 -22.04
CA VAL A 105 -4.73 -17.95 -21.18
C VAL A 105 -5.56 -18.43 -20.00
N GLU A 106 -6.48 -19.37 -20.22
CA GLU A 106 -7.29 -19.96 -19.16
C GLU A 106 -6.42 -20.61 -18.08
N CYS A 107 -5.49 -21.48 -18.47
CA CYS A 107 -4.58 -22.18 -17.55
C CYS A 107 -3.70 -21.21 -16.77
N PHE A 108 -3.21 -20.16 -17.46
CA PHE A 108 -2.41 -19.12 -16.84
C PHE A 108 -3.19 -18.32 -15.79
N LEU A 109 -4.44 -17.95 -16.08
CA LEU A 109 -5.29 -17.19 -15.15
C LEU A 109 -5.71 -18.04 -13.94
N GLN A 110 -6.03 -19.32 -14.14
CA GLN A 110 -6.35 -20.27 -13.08
C GLN A 110 -5.18 -20.55 -12.12
N HIS A 111 -3.94 -20.20 -12.47
CA HIS A 111 -2.79 -20.30 -11.55
C HIS A 111 -2.83 -19.26 -10.42
N TYR A 112 -3.50 -18.12 -10.65
CA TYR A 112 -3.54 -17.00 -9.71
C TYR A 112 -4.92 -16.77 -9.10
N VAL A 113 -5.96 -17.36 -9.69
CA VAL A 113 -7.36 -17.16 -9.30
C VAL A 113 -8.00 -18.53 -9.11
N GLU A 114 -8.74 -18.72 -8.01
CA GLU A 114 -9.49 -19.95 -7.79
C GLU A 114 -10.56 -20.14 -8.87
N GLN A 115 -10.88 -21.39 -9.20
CA GLN A 115 -11.79 -21.71 -10.31
C GLN A 115 -13.15 -21.00 -10.20
N GLY A 116 -13.71 -20.87 -8.99
CA GLY A 116 -14.99 -20.17 -8.79
C GLY A 116 -14.90 -18.67 -9.07
N ASP A 117 -13.81 -18.03 -8.66
CA ASP A 117 -13.58 -16.60 -8.91
C ASP A 117 -13.27 -16.33 -10.39
N TYR A 118 -12.63 -17.28 -11.07
CA TYR A 118 -12.36 -17.22 -12.50
C TYR A 118 -13.66 -17.19 -13.31
N GLU A 119 -14.56 -18.14 -13.06
CA GLU A 119 -15.86 -18.20 -13.75
C GLU A 119 -16.70 -16.94 -13.50
N ALA A 120 -16.71 -16.44 -12.26
CA ALA A 120 -17.42 -15.21 -11.91
C ALA A 120 -16.81 -13.97 -12.59
N MET A 121 -15.48 -13.92 -12.76
CA MET A 121 -14.81 -12.85 -13.50
C MET A 121 -15.14 -12.92 -14.99
N ARG A 122 -15.15 -14.13 -15.54
CA ARG A 122 -15.47 -14.41 -16.93
C ARG A 122 -16.89 -13.95 -17.28
N GLU A 123 -17.88 -14.36 -16.48
CA GLU A 123 -19.29 -13.97 -16.67
C GLU A 123 -19.44 -12.44 -16.65
N LYS A 124 -18.81 -11.77 -15.68
CA LYS A 124 -18.83 -10.29 -15.61
C LYS A 124 -18.16 -9.62 -16.82
N LEU A 125 -17.10 -10.21 -17.36
CA LEU A 125 -16.41 -9.70 -18.54
C LEU A 125 -17.29 -9.88 -19.79
N GLU A 126 -17.95 -11.02 -19.92
CA GLU A 126 -18.92 -11.32 -20.99
C GLU A 126 -20.05 -10.28 -21.00
N ASP A 127 -20.67 -10.02 -19.84
CA ASP A 127 -21.73 -9.02 -19.69
C ASP A 127 -21.21 -7.61 -20.00
N PHE A 128 -20.07 -7.22 -19.40
CA PHE A 128 -19.50 -5.88 -19.59
C PHE A 128 -19.20 -5.56 -21.06
N ILE A 129 -18.63 -6.52 -21.80
CA ILE A 129 -18.35 -6.35 -23.23
C ILE A 129 -19.65 -6.32 -24.02
N THR A 130 -20.61 -7.19 -23.72
CA THR A 130 -21.92 -7.23 -24.39
C THR A 130 -22.66 -5.90 -24.23
N ASP A 131 -22.72 -5.37 -23.02
CA ASP A 131 -23.33 -4.08 -22.72
C ASP A 131 -22.61 -2.95 -23.45
N ARG A 132 -21.27 -2.95 -23.43
CA ARG A 132 -20.50 -1.90 -24.10
C ARG A 132 -20.71 -1.90 -25.62
N ILE A 133 -20.82 -3.07 -26.24
CA ILE A 133 -21.11 -3.20 -27.68
C ILE A 133 -22.55 -2.75 -27.96
N THR A 134 -23.52 -3.20 -27.16
CA THR A 134 -24.94 -2.85 -27.34
C THR A 134 -25.16 -1.33 -27.22
N GLU A 135 -24.60 -0.71 -26.17
CA GLU A 135 -24.59 0.76 -26.02
C GLU A 135 -23.89 1.45 -27.19
N GLY A 136 -22.77 0.89 -27.67
CA GLY A 136 -22.03 1.43 -28.81
C GLY A 136 -22.85 1.44 -30.09
N LEU A 137 -23.57 0.35 -30.38
CA LEU A 137 -24.46 0.23 -31.54
C LEU A 137 -25.66 1.17 -31.45
N ASP A 138 -26.21 1.38 -30.26
CA ASP A 138 -27.30 2.35 -30.06
C ASP A 138 -26.81 3.78 -30.29
N LYS A 139 -25.63 4.14 -29.74
CA LYS A 139 -25.02 5.48 -29.94
C LYS A 139 -24.64 5.77 -31.38
N LEU A 140 -24.23 4.76 -32.14
CA LEU A 140 -23.94 4.89 -33.56
C LEU A 140 -25.20 5.10 -34.41
N ASP A 141 -26.39 4.84 -33.85
CA ASP A 141 -27.67 4.84 -34.55
C ASP A 141 -27.60 4.05 -35.86
N VAL A 142 -27.26 2.76 -35.72
CA VAL A 142 -27.15 1.83 -36.86
C VAL A 142 -28.44 1.82 -37.70
N GLY A 143 -29.59 2.05 -37.07
CA GLY A 143 -30.87 2.19 -37.76
C GLY A 143 -30.87 3.30 -38.80
N SER A 144 -30.44 4.51 -38.42
CA SER A 144 -30.33 5.64 -39.35
C SER A 144 -29.28 5.40 -40.44
N ILE A 145 -28.14 4.79 -40.11
CA ILE A 145 -27.09 4.45 -41.10
C ILE A 145 -27.65 3.47 -42.15
N ILE A 146 -28.36 2.43 -41.71
CA ILE A 146 -28.98 1.45 -42.60
C ILE A 146 -30.04 2.10 -43.49
N ALA A 147 -30.83 3.02 -42.95
CA ALA A 147 -31.83 3.75 -43.73
C ALA A 147 -31.16 4.62 -44.81
N GLU A 148 -30.14 5.39 -44.46
CA GLU A 148 -29.46 6.30 -45.38
C GLU A 148 -28.71 5.55 -46.49
N GLU A 149 -27.84 4.59 -46.14
CA GLU A 149 -27.08 3.82 -47.14
C GLU A 149 -27.99 2.87 -47.92
N GLY A 150 -29.02 2.30 -47.30
CA GLY A 150 -30.04 1.51 -47.99
C GLY A 150 -30.80 2.32 -49.05
N ALA A 151 -31.21 3.55 -48.70
CA ALA A 151 -31.88 4.45 -49.64
C ALA A 151 -31.00 4.81 -50.84
N LYS A 152 -29.73 5.10 -50.57
CA LYS A 152 -28.73 5.44 -51.58
C LYS A 152 -28.42 4.30 -52.54
N GLU A 153 -28.24 3.08 -52.02
CA GLU A 153 -27.99 1.88 -52.83
C GLU A 153 -29.19 1.57 -53.75
N VAL A 154 -30.42 1.70 -53.25
CA VAL A 154 -31.64 1.54 -54.06
C VAL A 154 -31.65 2.57 -55.20
N LYS A 155 -31.37 3.85 -54.91
CA LYS A 155 -31.31 4.91 -55.93
C LYS A 155 -30.25 4.62 -57.00
N GLN A 156 -29.07 4.15 -56.58
CA GLN A 156 -27.95 3.85 -57.48
C GLN A 156 -28.20 2.62 -58.35
N LYS A 157 -28.77 1.55 -57.79
CA LYS A 157 -29.02 0.30 -58.51
C LYS A 157 -30.07 0.45 -59.62
N PHE A 158 -31.05 1.34 -59.43
CA PHE A 158 -32.10 1.59 -60.42
C PHE A 158 -31.83 2.83 -61.29
N GLN A 159 -30.72 3.52 -61.09
CA GLN A 159 -30.31 4.68 -61.89
C GLN A 159 -30.20 4.30 -63.38
N GLY A 160 -30.86 5.06 -64.25
CA GLY A 160 -30.88 4.79 -65.70
C GLY A 160 -31.88 3.71 -66.14
N SER A 161 -32.59 3.07 -65.21
CA SER A 161 -33.71 2.17 -65.54
C SER A 161 -35.03 2.93 -65.70
N MET A 162 -36.00 2.35 -66.40
CA MET A 162 -37.37 2.91 -66.50
C MET A 162 -38.06 3.06 -65.13
N VAL A 163 -37.59 2.33 -64.11
CA VAL A 163 -38.11 2.37 -62.73
C VAL A 163 -37.66 3.62 -61.97
N SER A 164 -36.52 4.23 -62.34
CA SER A 164 -36.00 5.45 -61.70
C SER A 164 -36.97 6.65 -61.77
N MET A 165 -37.84 6.68 -62.78
CA MET A 165 -38.85 7.73 -62.95
C MET A 165 -39.97 7.66 -61.90
N PHE A 166 -40.14 6.50 -61.25
CA PHE A 166 -41.13 6.26 -60.19
C PHE A 166 -40.51 6.17 -58.79
N LEU A 167 -39.19 6.00 -58.70
CA LEU A 167 -38.43 5.96 -57.44
C LEU A 167 -37.99 7.37 -57.04
N THR A 168 -38.93 8.16 -56.55
CA THR A 168 -38.62 9.47 -55.97
C THR A 168 -37.90 9.31 -54.63
N ASP A 169 -37.12 10.32 -54.24
CA ASP A 169 -36.42 10.34 -52.95
C ASP A 169 -37.40 10.16 -51.78
N ASP A 170 -38.59 10.76 -51.86
CA ASP A 170 -39.65 10.62 -50.86
C ASP A 170 -40.15 9.16 -50.73
N LEU A 171 -40.33 8.46 -51.85
CA LEU A 171 -40.78 7.06 -51.82
C LEU A 171 -39.71 6.16 -51.21
N ILE A 172 -38.45 6.36 -51.59
CA ILE A 172 -37.33 5.60 -51.05
C ILE A 172 -37.22 5.83 -49.54
N ASN A 173 -37.25 7.10 -49.09
CA ASN A 173 -37.16 7.44 -47.67
C ASN A 173 -38.37 6.91 -46.88
N SER A 174 -39.58 6.90 -47.45
CA SER A 174 -40.78 6.37 -46.80
C SER A 174 -40.70 4.88 -46.47
N ILE A 175 -39.82 4.14 -47.17
CA ILE A 175 -39.57 2.71 -46.93
C ILE A 175 -38.31 2.53 -46.07
N ALA A 176 -37.25 3.29 -46.35
CA ALA A 176 -35.97 3.19 -45.66
C ALA A 176 -36.06 3.59 -44.19
N GLU A 177 -36.75 4.68 -43.86
CA GLU A 177 -36.87 5.17 -42.48
C GLU A 177 -37.56 4.16 -41.54
N PRO A 178 -38.74 3.56 -41.88
CA PRO A 178 -39.33 2.52 -41.05
C PRO A 178 -38.44 1.29 -40.85
N ILE A 179 -37.68 0.89 -41.89
CA ILE A 179 -36.73 -0.23 -41.79
C ILE A 179 -35.62 0.14 -40.82
N GLY A 180 -35.02 1.31 -40.96
CA GLY A 180 -33.99 1.81 -40.04
C GLY A 180 -34.47 1.87 -38.60
N ARG A 181 -35.65 2.44 -38.36
CA ARG A 181 -36.29 2.45 -37.02
C ARG A 181 -36.46 1.05 -36.46
N LYS A 182 -37.03 0.12 -37.24
CA LYS A 182 -37.20 -1.28 -36.80
C LYS A 182 -35.88 -1.97 -36.48
N VAL A 183 -34.83 -1.71 -37.26
CA VAL A 183 -33.49 -2.27 -37.01
C VAL A 183 -32.93 -1.70 -35.71
N GLY A 184 -33.04 -0.39 -35.49
CA GLY A 184 -32.63 0.26 -34.24
C GLY A 184 -33.38 -0.30 -33.03
N ASP A 185 -34.70 -0.42 -33.12
CA ASP A 185 -35.54 -0.99 -32.05
C ASP A 185 -35.16 -2.46 -31.78
N TYR A 186 -34.94 -3.25 -32.84
CA TYR A 186 -34.52 -4.65 -32.70
C TYR A 186 -33.15 -4.78 -32.00
N ILE A 187 -32.19 -3.90 -32.31
CA ILE A 187 -30.89 -3.87 -31.63
C ILE A 187 -31.06 -3.48 -30.16
N ARG A 188 -31.93 -2.53 -29.82
CA ARG A 188 -32.17 -2.17 -28.40
C ARG A 188 -32.85 -3.27 -27.61
N GLU A 189 -33.84 -3.93 -28.20
CA GLU A 189 -34.64 -4.94 -27.50
C GLU A 189 -33.97 -6.31 -27.45
N ASN A 190 -33.20 -6.68 -28.49
CA ASN A 190 -32.66 -8.03 -28.66
C ASN A 190 -31.12 -8.05 -28.82
N GLY A 191 -30.46 -6.88 -28.82
CA GLY A 191 -29.02 -6.76 -29.06
C GLY A 191 -28.22 -7.58 -28.06
N HIS A 192 -28.53 -7.43 -26.77
CA HIS A 192 -27.86 -8.17 -25.70
C HIS A 192 -27.91 -9.70 -25.95
N ASP A 193 -29.10 -10.27 -26.13
CA ASP A 193 -29.29 -11.71 -26.35
C ASP A 193 -28.65 -12.25 -27.64
N LYS A 194 -28.44 -11.39 -28.64
CA LYS A 194 -27.78 -11.76 -29.90
C LYS A 194 -26.27 -11.58 -29.85
N ILE A 195 -25.78 -10.58 -29.13
CA ILE A 195 -24.36 -10.24 -29.02
C ILE A 195 -23.68 -11.13 -27.97
N HIS A 196 -24.36 -11.42 -26.86
CA HIS A 196 -23.78 -12.17 -25.75
C HIS A 196 -23.21 -13.54 -26.18
N PRO A 197 -23.91 -14.40 -26.95
CA PRO A 197 -23.33 -15.68 -27.38
C PRO A 197 -22.11 -15.53 -28.28
N VAL A 198 -22.03 -14.43 -29.05
CA VAL A 198 -20.88 -14.11 -29.88
C VAL A 198 -19.70 -13.71 -28.99
N VAL A 199 -19.93 -12.85 -28.00
CA VAL A 199 -18.91 -12.44 -27.01
C VAL A 199 -18.38 -13.64 -26.23
N VAL A 200 -19.24 -14.54 -25.77
CA VAL A 200 -18.86 -15.79 -25.09
C VAL A 200 -17.94 -16.64 -25.97
N GLY A 201 -18.32 -16.81 -27.24
CA GLY A 201 -17.52 -17.57 -28.21
C GLY A 201 -16.15 -16.93 -28.48
N GLU A 202 -16.10 -15.61 -28.62
CA GLU A 202 -14.85 -14.87 -28.84
C GLU A 202 -13.94 -14.94 -27.60
N ILE A 203 -14.47 -14.75 -26.39
CA ILE A 203 -13.71 -14.88 -25.14
C ILE A 203 -13.17 -16.29 -25.00
N ALA A 204 -14.00 -17.33 -25.20
CA ALA A 204 -13.55 -18.72 -25.17
C ALA A 204 -12.44 -19.00 -26.21
N SER A 205 -12.54 -18.39 -27.39
CA SER A 205 -11.51 -18.51 -28.42
C SER A 205 -10.18 -17.93 -27.96
N VAL A 206 -10.20 -16.75 -27.31
CA VAL A 206 -9.00 -16.10 -26.77
C VAL A 206 -8.43 -16.88 -25.59
N GLU A 207 -9.29 -17.39 -24.72
CA GLU A 207 -8.91 -18.22 -23.57
C GLU A 207 -8.14 -19.48 -23.98
N SER A 208 -8.54 -20.09 -25.11
CA SER A 208 -7.92 -21.30 -25.66
C SER A 208 -6.58 -21.06 -26.35
N ARG A 209 -6.22 -19.80 -26.64
CA ARG A 209 -4.95 -19.46 -27.30
C ARG A 209 -3.81 -19.50 -26.29
N LYS A 210 -2.61 -19.78 -26.78
CA LYS A 210 -1.39 -19.71 -25.99
C LYS A 210 -1.10 -18.26 -25.62
N VAL A 211 -0.70 -18.04 -24.37
CA VAL A 211 -0.37 -16.67 -23.90
C VAL A 211 0.78 -16.08 -24.73
N GLY A 212 1.75 -16.91 -25.12
CA GLY A 212 2.84 -16.49 -26.00
C GLY A 212 2.39 -15.94 -27.36
N GLU A 213 1.39 -16.55 -27.99
CA GLU A 213 0.86 -16.10 -29.29
C GLU A 213 0.12 -14.76 -29.19
N LEU A 214 -0.55 -14.51 -28.05
CA LEU A 214 -1.19 -13.21 -27.80
C LEU A 214 -0.14 -12.11 -27.60
N ILE A 215 0.92 -12.41 -26.86
CA ILE A 215 2.03 -11.47 -26.63
C ILE A 215 2.75 -11.17 -27.96
N GLU A 216 2.97 -12.16 -28.82
CA GLU A 216 3.57 -11.95 -30.15
C GLU A 216 2.67 -11.15 -31.11
N SER A 217 1.35 -11.32 -31.01
CA SER A 217 0.39 -10.58 -31.84
C SER A 217 0.37 -9.07 -31.53
N ILE A 218 0.91 -8.68 -30.38
CA ILE A 218 1.06 -7.29 -29.98
C ILE A 218 2.48 -6.82 -30.37
N PRO A 219 2.65 -5.78 -31.21
CA PRO A 219 3.96 -5.28 -31.67
C PRO A 219 4.68 -4.46 -30.58
N LEU A 220 4.75 -4.98 -29.36
CA LEU A 220 5.49 -4.43 -28.25
C LEU A 220 6.78 -5.23 -28.10
N GLY A 221 7.89 -4.68 -28.59
CA GLY A 221 9.22 -5.22 -28.28
C GLY A 221 9.49 -5.17 -26.77
N GLU A 222 10.49 -5.93 -26.30
CA GLU A 222 10.83 -6.05 -24.87
C GLU A 222 10.98 -4.70 -24.17
N GLU A 223 11.55 -3.69 -24.83
CA GLU A 223 11.68 -2.34 -24.28
C GLU A 223 10.33 -1.67 -24.01
N LYS A 224 9.34 -1.85 -24.90
CA LYS A 224 8.00 -1.27 -24.70
C LYS A 224 7.24 -1.99 -23.60
N ILE A 225 7.42 -3.30 -23.45
CA ILE A 225 6.85 -4.06 -22.32
C ILE A 225 7.44 -3.54 -21.02
N ARG A 226 8.77 -3.39 -20.95
CA ARG A 226 9.45 -2.84 -19.78
C ARG A 226 8.94 -1.45 -19.43
N ALA A 227 8.81 -0.56 -20.43
CA ALA A 227 8.29 0.79 -20.24
C ALA A 227 6.83 0.81 -19.78
N LEU A 228 5.99 -0.11 -20.30
CA LEU A 228 4.61 -0.26 -19.88
C LEU A 228 4.52 -0.72 -18.42
N VAL A 229 5.29 -1.74 -18.06
CA VAL A 229 5.38 -2.25 -16.68
C VAL A 229 5.86 -1.15 -15.72
N GLU A 230 6.89 -0.39 -16.12
CA GLU A 230 7.39 0.73 -15.32
C GLU A 230 6.32 1.80 -15.12
N SER A 231 5.61 2.19 -16.18
CA SER A 231 4.54 3.18 -16.10
C SER A 231 3.37 2.71 -15.21
N ILE A 232 2.96 1.45 -15.35
CA ILE A 232 1.91 0.85 -14.50
C ILE A 232 2.37 0.81 -13.04
N TYR A 233 3.61 0.41 -12.77
CA TYR A 233 4.16 0.34 -11.43
C TYR A 233 4.21 1.73 -10.77
N VAL A 234 4.77 2.73 -11.46
CA VAL A 234 4.88 4.10 -10.94
C VAL A 234 3.50 4.67 -10.63
N LYS A 235 2.53 4.48 -11.54
CA LYS A 235 1.16 4.94 -11.33
C LYS A 235 0.49 4.21 -10.16
N PHE A 236 0.62 2.89 -10.08
CA PHE A 236 0.07 2.09 -8.99
C PHE A 236 0.62 2.53 -7.64
N VAL A 237 1.93 2.73 -7.53
CA VAL A 237 2.56 3.18 -6.29
C VAL A 237 2.10 4.60 -5.94
N GLY A 238 2.08 5.55 -6.88
CA GLY A 238 1.60 6.90 -6.62
C GLY A 238 0.13 6.95 -6.16
N ASP A 239 -0.73 6.12 -6.74
CA ASP A 239 -2.15 6.07 -6.39
C ASP A 239 -2.41 5.34 -5.06
N LYS A 240 -1.64 4.28 -4.75
CA LYS A 240 -1.94 3.35 -3.64
C LYS A 240 -0.98 3.39 -2.46
N ALA A 241 0.22 3.95 -2.57
CA ALA A 241 1.17 4.04 -1.46
C ALA A 241 0.59 4.77 -0.25
N GLY A 242 -0.21 5.82 -0.49
CA GLY A 242 -0.90 6.53 0.59
C GLY A 242 -1.91 5.69 1.36
N GLU A 243 -2.77 4.98 0.64
CA GLU A 243 -3.74 4.07 1.26
C GLU A 243 -3.03 2.96 2.05
N LEU A 244 -1.92 2.44 1.52
CA LEU A 244 -1.10 1.46 2.22
C LEU A 244 -0.50 2.04 3.50
N ALA A 245 0.09 3.24 3.45
CA ALA A 245 0.70 3.90 4.60
C ALA A 245 -0.29 4.11 5.75
N GLU A 246 -1.55 4.45 5.45
CA GLU A 246 -2.60 4.61 6.48
C GLU A 246 -2.97 3.29 7.16
N GLN A 247 -2.89 2.17 6.43
CA GLN A 247 -3.17 0.83 6.99
C GLN A 247 -2.00 0.28 7.80
N PHE A 248 -0.76 0.69 7.48
CA PHE A 248 0.42 0.34 8.28
C PHE A 248 0.46 1.16 9.57
N HIS A 249 -0.20 0.67 10.62
CA HIS A 249 -0.13 1.25 11.98
C HIS A 249 1.23 1.01 12.66
N ILE A 250 2.31 1.55 12.08
CA ILE A 250 3.69 1.35 12.57
C ILE A 250 3.83 1.80 14.03
N ALA A 251 3.18 2.89 14.43
CA ALA A 251 3.18 3.36 15.82
C ALA A 251 2.72 2.25 16.79
N LYS A 252 1.65 1.55 16.44
CA LYS A 252 1.08 0.46 17.24
C LYS A 252 1.98 -0.77 17.22
N VAL A 253 2.54 -1.12 16.06
CA VAL A 253 3.49 -2.24 15.93
C VAL A 253 4.73 -2.01 16.81
N VAL A 254 5.28 -0.80 16.80
CA VAL A 254 6.43 -0.42 17.64
C VAL A 254 6.04 -0.44 19.12
N GLU A 255 4.87 0.12 19.49
CA GLU A 255 4.37 0.09 20.87
C GLU A 255 4.21 -1.35 21.39
N GLU A 256 3.58 -2.23 20.60
CA GLU A 256 3.40 -3.65 20.94
C GLU A 256 4.74 -4.37 21.06
N LYS A 257 5.68 -4.10 20.15
CA LYS A 257 7.02 -4.70 20.18
C LYS A 257 7.78 -4.29 21.44
N VAL A 258 7.77 -3.01 21.80
CA VAL A 258 8.42 -2.51 23.03
C VAL A 258 7.71 -3.03 24.28
N ASN A 259 6.38 -3.10 24.28
CA ASN A 259 5.62 -3.70 25.38
C ASN A 259 5.89 -5.21 25.52
N GLY A 260 6.19 -5.91 24.43
CA GLY A 260 6.53 -7.33 24.42
C GLY A 260 7.96 -7.68 24.87
N MET A 261 8.88 -6.71 24.90
CA MET A 261 10.27 -6.93 25.36
C MET A 261 10.34 -7.24 26.86
N ASP A 262 11.38 -7.93 27.32
CA ASP A 262 11.61 -8.06 28.77
C ASP A 262 11.99 -6.70 29.38
N VAL A 263 11.62 -6.46 30.63
CA VAL A 263 11.97 -5.25 31.38
C VAL A 263 13.49 -5.04 31.41
N LEU A 264 14.27 -6.13 31.50
CA LEU A 264 15.73 -6.08 31.43
C LEU A 264 16.27 -5.56 30.09
N GLU A 265 15.61 -5.90 29.00
CA GLU A 265 16.02 -5.49 27.65
C GLU A 265 15.80 -3.98 27.47
N VAL A 266 14.66 -3.49 27.93
CA VAL A 266 14.35 -2.04 27.95
C VAL A 266 15.33 -1.28 28.86
N GLU A 267 15.66 -1.82 30.03
CA GLU A 267 16.70 -1.27 30.92
C GLU A 267 18.05 -1.17 30.20
N ASN A 268 18.48 -2.24 29.52
CA ASN A 268 19.77 -2.27 28.82
C ASN A 268 19.85 -1.22 27.69
N ILE A 269 18.79 -1.09 26.89
CA ILE A 269 18.72 -0.06 25.84
C ILE A 269 18.85 1.33 26.46
N LEU A 270 18.06 1.64 27.49
CA LEU A 270 18.08 2.95 28.13
C LEU A 270 19.41 3.24 28.83
N MET A 271 19.98 2.25 29.51
CA MET A 271 21.27 2.37 30.16
C MET A 271 22.40 2.58 29.15
N SER A 272 22.33 1.97 27.97
CA SER A 272 23.34 2.19 26.91
C SER A 272 23.41 3.65 26.46
N ILE A 273 22.27 4.36 26.50
CA ILE A 273 22.13 5.75 26.07
C ILE A 273 22.45 6.71 27.24
N MET A 274 21.91 6.44 28.43
CA MET A 274 21.91 7.38 29.55
C MET A 274 23.09 7.25 30.52
N LYS A 275 23.93 6.21 30.41
CA LYS A 275 25.00 5.93 31.39
C LYS A 275 25.93 7.12 31.66
N LYS A 276 26.29 7.88 30.60
CA LYS A 276 27.16 9.06 30.75
C LYS A 276 26.46 10.17 31.55
N GLU A 277 25.21 10.48 31.20
CA GLU A 277 24.40 11.52 31.85
C GLU A 277 24.16 11.19 33.33
N LEU A 278 23.81 9.95 33.63
CA LEU A 278 23.59 9.51 35.01
C LEU A 278 24.86 9.57 35.86
N ASN A 279 26.01 9.20 35.29
CA ASN A 279 27.30 9.34 35.97
C ASN A 279 27.68 10.80 36.21
N ALA A 280 27.35 11.71 35.27
CA ALA A 280 27.56 13.14 35.46
C ALA A 280 26.73 13.66 36.64
N VAL A 281 25.46 13.24 36.74
CA VAL A 281 24.59 13.58 37.88
C VAL A 281 25.20 13.06 39.19
N ILE A 282 25.66 11.81 39.25
CA ILE A 282 26.32 11.23 40.45
C ILE A 282 27.55 12.06 40.86
N ASN A 283 28.41 12.41 39.90
CA ASN A 283 29.61 13.21 40.16
C ASN A 283 29.27 14.64 40.61
N LEU A 284 28.22 15.25 40.05
CA LEU A 284 27.72 16.55 40.50
C LEU A 284 27.27 16.50 41.96
N GLY A 285 26.62 15.41 42.38
CA GLY A 285 26.23 15.18 43.77
C GLY A 285 27.44 15.15 44.72
N ALA A 286 28.54 14.52 44.30
CA ALA A 286 29.79 14.53 45.05
C ALA A 286 30.40 15.92 45.15
N LEU A 287 30.41 16.68 44.03
CA LEU A 287 30.92 18.04 43.99
C LEU A 287 30.12 18.99 44.88
N ILE A 288 28.79 18.92 44.83
CA ILE A 288 27.91 19.73 45.69
C ILE A 288 28.12 19.37 47.16
N GLY A 289 28.19 18.08 47.48
CA GLY A 289 28.47 17.62 48.84
C GLY A 289 29.83 18.12 49.36
N PHE A 290 30.84 18.16 48.50
CA PHE A 290 32.15 18.74 48.82
C PHE A 290 32.06 20.24 49.11
N ILE A 291 31.37 21.00 48.26
CA ILE A 291 31.20 22.46 48.42
C ILE A 291 30.43 22.77 49.71
N ILE A 292 29.35 22.06 50.00
CA ILE A 292 28.57 22.23 51.24
C ILE A 292 29.46 21.94 52.46
N GLY A 293 30.25 20.87 52.41
CA GLY A 293 31.17 20.55 53.49
C GLY A 293 32.28 21.59 53.67
N LEU A 294 32.71 22.28 52.60
CA LEU A 294 33.63 23.43 52.69
C LEU A 294 32.97 24.65 53.32
N LEU A 295 31.73 24.95 52.95
CA LEU A 295 30.99 26.07 53.52
C LEU A 295 30.73 25.87 55.03
N ASN A 296 30.47 24.63 55.45
CA ASN A 296 30.28 24.29 56.87
C ASN A 296 31.57 24.40 57.72
N LEU A 297 32.73 24.64 57.11
CA LEU A 297 33.97 24.97 57.83
C LEU A 297 34.17 26.48 57.99
N LEU A 298 33.51 27.28 57.15
CA LEU A 298 33.59 28.75 57.13
C LEU A 298 32.52 29.41 58.02
N LEU A 299 31.39 28.72 58.21
CA LEU A 299 30.31 29.04 59.16
C LEU A 299 30.62 28.48 60.56
#